data_AF-A0AA86RDQ1-F1
#
_entry.id   AF-A0AA86RDQ1-F1
#
_cell.length_a   1.000
_cell.length_b   1.000
_cell.length_c   1.000
_cell.angle_alpha   90.00
_cell.angle_beta   90.00
_cell.angle_gamma   90.00
#
_symmetry.space_group_name_H-M   'P 1'
#
loop_
_entity.id
_entity.type
_entity.pdbx_description
1 polymer ?
#
loop_
_entity_poly.entity_id
_entity_poly.type
_entity_poly.pdbx_seq_one_letter_code
_entity_poly.pdbx_strand_id
1 'polypeptide(L)'
;MIKQQVQGDWTFTQKFFNVSKPAVDFIMRCMDKHPEKRPTAAQLTSHKWFTDAEIDAELADTQDNLKEYMAKLKLKASFQAVRIGIALGSDFGQKWAESGLMAVNHLKQKPTEQKKE
;
A
#
# COMPACT_ATOMS: atom_id res chain seq x y z
N MET A 1 -14.01 7.85 7.44
CA MET A 1 -13.56 6.94 6.35
C MET A 1 -13.75 5.47 6.71
N ILE A 2 -13.21 4.97 7.83
CA ILE A 2 -13.38 3.55 8.25
C ILE A 2 -14.87 3.16 8.39
N LYS A 3 -15.71 4.07 8.91
CA LYS A 3 -17.15 3.81 9.11
C LYS A 3 -17.93 3.45 7.82
N GLN A 4 -17.60 4.08 6.69
CA GLN A 4 -18.29 3.82 5.41
C GLN A 4 -17.89 2.46 4.81
N GLN A 5 -16.62 2.06 4.95
CA GLN A 5 -16.14 0.75 4.50
C GLN A 5 -16.83 -0.41 5.23
N VAL A 6 -17.08 -0.23 6.53
CA VAL A 6 -17.77 -1.24 7.37
C VAL A 6 -19.27 -1.30 7.04
N GLN A 7 -19.87 -0.20 6.61
CA GLN A 7 -21.30 -0.18 6.27
C GLN A 7 -21.59 -0.87 4.93
N GLY A 8 -20.63 -0.90 4.00
CA GLY A 8 -20.82 -1.47 2.66
C GLY A 8 -21.65 -0.58 1.74
N ASP A 9 -21.81 0.69 2.11
CA ASP A 9 -22.55 1.68 1.34
C ASP A 9 -21.62 2.32 0.30
N TRP A 10 -21.58 1.71 -0.89
CA TRP A 10 -20.77 2.14 -2.01
C TRP A 10 -21.68 2.61 -3.14
N THR A 11 -21.41 3.81 -3.64
CA THR A 11 -22.11 4.37 -4.79
C THR A 11 -21.11 4.85 -5.84
N PHE A 12 -21.39 4.56 -7.10
CA PHE A 12 -20.63 5.12 -8.20
C PHE A 12 -21.08 6.56 -8.41
N THR A 13 -20.12 7.48 -8.37
CA THR A 13 -20.38 8.88 -8.72
C THR A 13 -20.60 9.03 -10.22
N GLN A 14 -21.09 10.20 -10.65
CA GLN A 14 -21.31 10.52 -12.07
C GLN A 14 -20.06 10.34 -12.95
N LYS A 15 -18.86 10.37 -12.35
CA LYS A 15 -17.59 10.12 -13.04
C LYS A 15 -17.48 8.72 -13.68
N PHE A 16 -18.29 7.77 -13.23
CA PHE A 16 -18.28 6.39 -13.73
C PHE A 16 -19.37 6.11 -14.77
N PHE A 17 -20.11 7.13 -15.24
CA PHE A 17 -21.17 6.94 -16.24
C PHE A 17 -20.65 6.51 -17.61
N ASN A 18 -19.39 6.82 -17.92
CA ASN A 18 -18.74 6.39 -19.16
C ASN A 18 -18.17 4.96 -19.08
N VAL A 19 -18.29 4.30 -17.93
CA VAL A 19 -17.81 2.94 -17.72
C VAL A 19 -18.89 1.94 -18.14
N SER A 20 -18.49 0.83 -18.75
CA SER A 20 -19.43 -0.19 -19.19
C SER A 20 -20.19 -0.81 -18.01
N LYS A 21 -21.49 -1.09 -18.21
CA LYS A 21 -22.33 -1.72 -17.18
C LYS A 21 -21.76 -3.04 -16.64
N PRO A 22 -21.16 -3.93 -17.47
CA PRO A 22 -20.52 -5.15 -16.97
C PRO A 22 -19.33 -4.87 -16.04
N ALA A 23 -18.56 -3.79 -16.27
CA ALA A 23 -17.46 -3.41 -15.39
C ALA A 23 -17.97 -2.95 -14.02
N VAL A 24 -19.03 -2.14 -14.03
CA VAL A 24 -19.70 -1.69 -12.80
C VAL A 24 -20.25 -2.87 -12.00
N ASP A 25 -20.94 -3.81 -12.66
CA ASP A 25 -21.45 -5.04 -12.02
C ASP A 25 -20.32 -5.89 -11.41
N PHE A 26 -19.22 -6.04 -12.14
CA PHE A 26 -18.04 -6.75 -11.68
C PHE A 26 -17.49 -6.16 -10.36
N ILE A 27 -17.31 -4.84 -10.32
CA ILE A 27 -16.77 -4.15 -9.13
C ILE A 27 -17.75 -4.29 -7.96
N MET A 28 -19.06 -4.17 -8.18
CA MET A 28 -20.07 -4.36 -7.13
C MET A 28 -19.99 -5.75 -6.50
N ARG A 29 -19.81 -6.80 -7.30
CA ARG A 29 -19.63 -8.16 -6.80
C ARG A 29 -18.34 -8.30 -5.98
N CYS A 30 -17.25 -7.66 -6.39
CA CYS A 30 -15.99 -7.65 -5.63
C CYS A 30 -16.13 -6.93 -4.27
N MET A 31 -17.00 -5.93 -4.22
CA MET A 31 -17.19 -5.06 -3.05
C MET A 31 -18.34 -5.49 -2.14
N ASP A 32 -18.87 -6.71 -2.29
CA ASP A 32 -19.89 -7.24 -1.37
C ASP A 32 -19.37 -7.22 0.08
N LYS A 33 -20.17 -6.62 0.96
CA LYS A 33 -19.91 -6.51 2.40
C LYS A 33 -19.72 -7.87 3.05
N HIS A 34 -20.49 -8.86 2.60
CA HIS A 34 -20.53 -10.20 3.13
C HIS A 34 -19.46 -11.07 2.44
N PRO A 35 -18.37 -11.46 3.12
CA PRO A 35 -17.31 -12.26 2.50
C PRO A 35 -17.84 -13.62 1.98
N GLU A 36 -18.86 -14.18 2.62
CA GLU A 36 -19.51 -15.43 2.22
C GLU A 36 -20.33 -15.31 0.92
N LYS A 37 -20.78 -14.10 0.58
CA LYS A 37 -21.51 -13.83 -0.67
C LYS A 37 -20.59 -13.35 -1.78
N ARG A 38 -19.41 -12.87 -1.41
CA ARG A 38 -18.41 -12.38 -2.36
C ARG A 38 -17.90 -13.56 -3.22
N PRO A 39 -18.00 -13.47 -4.55
CA PRO A 39 -17.51 -14.53 -5.42
C PRO A 39 -15.99 -14.66 -5.32
N THR A 40 -15.51 -15.88 -5.53
CA THR A 40 -14.07 -16.17 -5.52
C THR A 40 -13.40 -15.61 -6.78
N ALA A 41 -12.07 -15.46 -6.75
CA ALA A 41 -11.31 -15.00 -7.91
C ALA A 41 -11.58 -15.88 -9.16
N ALA A 42 -11.65 -17.20 -8.98
CA ALA A 42 -11.92 -18.14 -10.07
C ALA A 42 -13.33 -18.01 -10.66
N GLN A 43 -14.32 -17.58 -9.86
CA GLN A 43 -15.66 -17.30 -10.37
C GLN A 43 -15.71 -15.96 -11.11
N LEU A 44 -14.94 -14.97 -10.65
CA LEU A 44 -14.86 -13.63 -11.23
C LEU A 44 -14.12 -13.60 -12.58
N THR A 45 -13.16 -14.48 -12.82
CA THR A 45 -12.49 -14.60 -14.13
C THR A 45 -13.43 -15.02 -15.26
N SER A 46 -14.53 -15.70 -14.93
CA SER A 46 -15.58 -16.09 -15.88
C SER A 46 -16.66 -15.01 -16.05
N HIS A 47 -16.48 -13.84 -15.46
CA HIS A 47 -17.44 -12.74 -15.56
C HIS A 47 -17.45 -12.13 -16.96
N LYS A 48 -18.63 -11.69 -17.44
CA LYS A 48 -18.82 -11.11 -18.78
C LYS A 48 -17.83 -10.00 -19.12
N TRP A 49 -17.46 -9.20 -18.12
CA TRP A 49 -16.48 -8.13 -18.28
C TRP A 49 -15.08 -8.61 -18.70
N PHE A 50 -14.70 -9.84 -18.34
CA PHE A 50 -13.43 -10.47 -18.74
C PHE A 50 -13.55 -11.32 -20.01
N THR A 51 -14.74 -11.84 -20.31
CA THR A 51 -14.96 -12.78 -21.43
C THR A 51 -15.43 -12.10 -22.71
N ASP A 52 -16.05 -10.92 -22.63
CA ASP A 52 -16.51 -10.18 -23.80
C ASP A 52 -15.32 -9.41 -24.41
N ALA A 53 -15.11 -9.59 -25.73
CA ALA A 53 -13.90 -9.17 -26.42
C ALA A 53 -13.85 -7.68 -26.83
N GLU A 54 -14.91 -6.91 -26.60
CA GLU A 54 -14.98 -5.51 -27.03
C GLU A 54 -15.10 -4.56 -25.84
N ILE A 55 -13.96 -4.02 -25.42
CA ILE A 55 -13.90 -2.82 -24.59
C ILE A 55 -12.76 -1.95 -25.12
N ASP A 56 -13.00 -1.29 -26.25
CA ASP A 56 -12.10 -0.25 -26.74
C ASP A 56 -12.77 1.12 -26.53
N ALA A 57 -12.59 1.65 -25.32
CA ALA A 57 -13.09 2.97 -24.94
C ALA A 57 -11.91 3.82 -24.43
N GLU A 58 -11.77 5.03 -24.98
CA GLU A 58 -10.76 5.96 -24.52
C GLU A 58 -11.09 6.47 -23.11
N LEU A 59 -10.12 6.33 -22.19
CA LEU A 59 -10.28 6.63 -20.76
C LEU A 59 -9.47 7.87 -20.34
N ALA A 60 -9.39 8.90 -21.20
CA ALA A 60 -8.56 10.09 -20.97
C ALA A 60 -8.82 10.75 -19.59
N ASP A 61 -10.08 10.98 -19.23
CA ASP A 61 -10.45 11.53 -17.91
C ASP A 61 -9.96 10.63 -16.75
N THR A 62 -10.02 9.31 -16.93
CA THR A 62 -9.58 8.36 -15.90
C THR A 62 -8.06 8.42 -15.73
N GLN A 63 -7.31 8.58 -16.82
CA GLN A 63 -5.86 8.72 -16.77
C GLN A 63 -5.43 9.98 -16.01
N ASP A 64 -6.12 11.10 -16.21
CA ASP A 64 -5.81 12.34 -15.49
C ASP A 64 -6.19 12.27 -14.01
N ASN A 65 -7.36 11.70 -13.68
CA ASN A 65 -7.73 11.41 -12.29
C ASN A 65 -6.69 10.47 -11.61
N LEU A 66 -6.14 9.50 -12.35
CA LEU A 66 -5.12 8.59 -11.86
C LEU A 66 -3.81 9.31 -11.55
N LYS A 67 -3.37 10.26 -12.40
CA LYS A 67 -2.17 11.08 -12.15
C LYS A 67 -2.32 11.88 -10.84
N GLU A 68 -3.45 12.53 -10.65
CA GLU A 68 -3.74 13.28 -9.42
C GLU A 68 -3.75 12.37 -8.19
N TYR A 69 -4.38 11.20 -8.30
CA TYR A 69 -4.42 10.21 -7.22
C TYR A 69 -3.01 9.69 -6.85
N MET A 70 -2.19 9.37 -7.85
CA MET A 70 -0.81 8.92 -7.64
C MET A 70 0.05 10.01 -6.99
N ALA A 71 -0.13 11.28 -7.35
CA ALA A 71 0.55 12.39 -6.68
C ALA A 71 0.18 12.46 -5.19
N LYS A 72 -1.10 12.30 -4.85
CA LYS A 72 -1.58 12.24 -3.46
C LYS A 72 -1.00 11.05 -2.69
N LEU A 73 -0.92 9.87 -3.33
CA LEU A 73 -0.32 8.68 -2.72
C LEU A 73 1.17 8.88 -2.44
N LYS A 74 1.93 9.44 -3.38
CA LYS A 74 3.36 9.74 -3.19
C LYS A 74 3.56 10.74 -2.05
N LEU A 75 2.76 11.80 -2.01
CA LEU A 75 2.81 12.78 -0.92
C LEU A 75 2.52 12.15 0.45
N LYS A 76 1.47 11.32 0.53
CA LYS A 76 1.12 10.58 1.76
C LYS A 76 2.25 9.66 2.22
N ALA A 77 2.88 8.94 1.28
CA ALA A 77 4.01 8.06 1.57
C ALA A 77 5.20 8.85 2.12
N SER A 78 5.54 9.99 1.52
CA SER A 78 6.60 10.88 2.02
C SER A 78 6.31 11.36 3.44
N PHE A 79 5.07 11.78 3.74
CA PHE A 79 4.70 12.17 5.11
C PHE A 79 4.78 11.01 6.11
N GLN A 80 4.40 9.80 5.71
CA GLN A 80 4.56 8.61 6.55
C GLN A 80 6.03 8.31 6.81
N ALA A 81 6.89 8.41 5.78
CA ALA A 81 8.33 8.22 5.92
C ALA A 81 8.96 9.24 6.86
N VAL A 82 8.58 10.52 6.78
CA VAL A 82 9.05 11.56 7.72
C VAL A 82 8.59 11.26 9.15
N ARG A 83 7.33 10.87 9.34
CA ARG A 83 6.82 10.49 10.68
C ARG A 83 7.59 9.32 11.28
N ILE A 84 7.83 8.28 10.48
CA ILE A 84 8.62 7.12 10.91
C ILE A 84 10.07 7.54 11.17
N GLY A 85 10.66 8.36 10.31
CA GLY A 85 12.02 8.88 10.47
C GLY A 85 12.19 9.73 11.72
N ILE A 86 11.21 10.56 12.09
CA ILE A 86 11.21 11.31 13.35
C ILE A 86 11.04 10.36 14.54
N ALA A 87 10.11 9.40 14.46
CA ALA A 87 9.86 8.43 15.54
C ALA A 87 11.06 7.49 15.77
N LEU A 88 11.77 7.11 14.71
CA LEU A 88 13.01 6.35 14.78
C LEU A 88 14.22 7.24 15.04
N GLY A 89 14.14 8.54 14.81
CA GLY A 89 15.26 9.49 14.95
C GLY A 89 15.76 9.65 16.38
N SER A 90 14.94 9.39 17.40
CA SER A 90 15.42 9.33 18.80
C SER A 90 16.10 7.99 19.09
N ASP A 91 15.49 6.87 18.70
CA ASP A 91 15.91 5.55 19.18
C ASP A 91 16.94 4.89 18.27
N PHE A 92 16.89 5.13 16.97
CA PHE A 92 17.82 4.56 15.98
C PHE A 92 19.19 5.24 16.07
N GLY A 93 19.22 6.56 16.23
CA GLY A 93 20.46 7.33 16.42
C GLY A 93 21.16 6.95 17.73
N GLN A 94 20.42 6.81 18.84
CA GLN A 94 21.00 6.34 20.10
C GLN A 94 21.47 4.89 20.03
N LYS A 95 20.70 3.96 19.46
CA LYS A 95 21.12 2.56 19.31
C LYS A 95 22.37 2.38 18.43
N TRP A 96 22.49 3.17 17.35
CA TRP A 96 23.70 3.16 16.51
C TRP A 96 24.91 3.72 17.25
N ALA A 97 24.73 4.80 18.00
CA ALA A 97 25.79 5.40 18.82
C ALA A 97 26.25 4.46 19.95
N GLU A 98 25.31 3.80 20.64
CA GLU A 98 25.60 2.81 21.68
C GLU A 98 26.29 1.56 21.11
N SER A 99 25.83 1.05 19.96
CA SER A 99 26.46 -0.11 19.29
C SER A 99 27.88 0.23 18.81
N GLY A 100 28.10 1.44 18.30
CA GLY A 100 29.43 1.93 17.93
C GLY A 100 30.36 2.07 19.14
N LEU A 101 29.87 2.62 20.26
CA LEU A 101 30.63 2.73 21.50
C LEU A 101 30.99 1.36 22.09
N MET A 102 30.07 0.39 22.05
CA MET A 102 30.32 -0.99 22.50
C MET A 102 31.40 -1.69 21.65
N ALA A 103 31.37 -1.51 20.32
CA ALA A 103 32.37 -2.08 19.42
C ALA A 103 33.77 -1.47 19.67
N VAL A 104 33.85 -0.15 19.88
CA VAL A 104 35.11 0.54 20.19
C VAL A 104 35.67 0.12 21.56
N ASN A 105 34.82 -0.08 22.56
CA ASN A 105 35.26 -0.51 23.88
C ASN A 105 35.76 -1.96 23.88
N HIS A 106 35.13 -2.84 23.10
CA HIS A 106 35.60 -4.22 22.93
C HIS A 106 36.97 -4.31 22.24
N LEU A 107 37.27 -3.37 21.32
CA LEU A 107 38.58 -3.26 20.66
C LEU A 107 39.69 -2.74 21.59
N LYS A 108 39.35 -1.96 22.62
CA LYS A 108 40.31 -1.52 23.65
C LYS A 108 40.67 -2.60 24.68
N GLN A 109 39.91 -3.70 24.75
CA GLN A 109 40.14 -4.79 25.69
C GLN A 109 40.97 -5.95 25.12
N LYS A 110 41.69 -5.76 24.00
CA LYS A 110 42.60 -6.83 23.52
C LYS A 110 43.64 -7.12 24.61
N PRO A 111 43.75 -8.39 25.09
CA PRO A 111 44.74 -8.76 26.07
C PRO A 111 46.12 -8.59 25.46
N THR A 112 46.97 -7.84 26.17
CA THR A 112 48.39 -7.68 25.89
C THR A 112 49.00 -9.07 25.80
N GLU A 113 49.63 -9.36 24.66
CA GLU A 113 50.30 -10.63 24.36
C GLU A 113 51.13 -11.09 25.56
N GLN A 114 50.77 -12.24 26.13
CA GLN A 114 51.69 -12.98 26.97
C GLN A 114 52.81 -13.51 26.07
N LYS A 115 53.94 -12.80 26.04
CA LYS A 115 55.24 -13.35 25.67
C LYS A 115 55.51 -14.55 26.59
N LYS A 116 55.43 -15.76 26.05
CA LYS A 116 56.03 -16.95 26.66
C LYS A 116 57.50 -16.99 26.28
N GLU A 117 58.37 -16.77 27.27
CA GLU A 117 59.73 -17.33 27.32
C GLU A 117 59.67 -18.77 27.85
#